data_AF-A0A4Z1F6N0-F1
#
_entry.id   AF-A0A4Z1F6N0-F1
#
_cell.length_a   1.000
_cell.length_b   1.000
_cell.length_c   1.000
_cell.angle_alpha   90.00
_cell.angle_beta   90.00
_cell.angle_gamma   90.00
#
_symmetry.space_group_name_H-M   'P 1'
#
loop_
_entity.id
_entity.type
_entity.pdbx_description
1 polymer ?
#
loop_
_entity_poly.entity_id
_entity_poly.type
_entity_poly.pdbx_seq_one_letter_code
_entity_poly.pdbx_strand_id
1 'polypeptide(L)'
;MSNTFETVNGQMETPGKAIPHYTVKTVNLRMSKLHQEYYDDSTFEWRKKLYVPSETGRPITSVKQQNSEAAVTINMEAYRGLQLASFDGQLIKLVQRRVKEVPAGTAKEVASWYDLDDDHGITYKYYRTLPSDAWFLTLPTNRLQAAIGAMGLSPKLKAIVLQVAEWKAKGERCLVFLNWPMSQWATEGVLHLLGFKVMSILSAHKAEDRRKAIEAFNDPKHDVDVMLIGFRIGGYGLNFHHACSKMIIAEYPTSIDILLHVFGRLHRLGQKKVQEIIILFLENSFDGWIRNKMSEKFVNKLVAEGKFDGADFKEMQTEARSILANHLGEDDVSGVSDDLYASG
;
A
#
# COMPACT_ATOMS: atom_id res chain seq x y z
N MET A 1 12.88 -26.89 -14.09
CA MET A 1 14.19 -26.22 -13.98
C MET A 1 14.19 -25.03 -14.93
N SER A 2 14.61 -23.86 -14.47
CA SER A 2 14.68 -22.67 -15.32
C SER A 2 15.79 -22.83 -16.38
N ASN A 3 15.48 -22.52 -17.64
CA ASN A 3 16.46 -22.61 -18.73
C ASN A 3 17.40 -21.41 -18.68
N THR A 4 18.71 -21.69 -18.76
CA THR A 4 19.75 -20.66 -18.90
C THR A 4 19.62 -19.98 -20.26
N PHE A 5 19.71 -18.65 -20.30
CA PHE A 5 19.64 -17.88 -21.54
C PHE A 5 20.83 -16.91 -21.61
N GLU A 6 21.21 -16.55 -22.83
CA GLU A 6 22.32 -15.63 -23.09
C GLU A 6 21.86 -14.18 -22.94
N THR A 7 22.57 -13.40 -22.13
CA THR A 7 22.31 -11.97 -21.94
C THR A 7 22.91 -11.15 -23.08
N VAL A 8 22.50 -9.88 -23.21
CA VAL A 8 22.99 -8.94 -24.25
C VAL A 8 24.51 -8.74 -24.21
N ASN A 9 25.15 -9.08 -23.09
CA ASN A 9 26.60 -9.00 -22.90
C ASN A 9 27.33 -10.34 -23.15
N GLY A 10 26.64 -11.36 -23.70
CA GLY A 10 27.23 -12.69 -23.97
C GLY A 10 27.44 -13.57 -22.74
N GLN A 11 26.87 -13.21 -21.58
CA GLN A 11 26.93 -14.02 -20.37
C GLN A 11 25.70 -14.90 -20.24
N MET A 12 25.91 -16.19 -19.96
CA MET A 12 24.84 -17.16 -19.72
C MET A 12 24.31 -17.00 -18.29
N GLU A 13 23.05 -16.59 -18.15
CA GLU A 13 22.40 -16.46 -16.84
C GLU A 13 21.20 -17.40 -16.71
N THR A 14 21.07 -18.06 -15.56
CA THR A 14 19.87 -18.84 -15.21
C THR A 14 18.96 -17.98 -14.32
N PRO A 15 17.72 -17.69 -14.74
CA PRO A 15 16.75 -16.96 -13.90
C PRO A 15 16.62 -17.60 -12.51
N GLY A 16 16.80 -16.79 -11.47
CA GLY A 16 16.64 -17.20 -10.07
C GLY A 16 17.89 -17.77 -9.37
N LYS A 17 18.91 -18.27 -10.08
CA LYS A 17 20.18 -18.69 -9.43
C LYS A 17 21.17 -17.53 -9.23
N ALA A 18 21.14 -16.55 -10.13
CA ALA A 18 22.04 -15.39 -10.09
C ALA A 18 21.49 -14.21 -9.28
N ILE A 19 20.20 -14.25 -8.91
CA ILE A 19 19.53 -13.16 -8.18
C ILE A 19 19.48 -13.56 -6.71
N PRO A 20 20.04 -12.78 -5.77
CA PRO A 20 19.87 -13.04 -4.35
C PRO A 20 18.39 -13.10 -3.98
N HIS A 21 18.00 -14.05 -3.12
CA HIS A 21 16.63 -14.13 -2.62
C HIS A 21 16.26 -12.83 -1.89
N TYR A 22 15.02 -12.38 -2.11
CA TYR A 22 14.47 -11.25 -1.35
C TYR A 22 13.92 -11.74 -0.01
N THR A 23 13.97 -10.87 0.99
CA THR A 23 13.29 -11.08 2.28
C THR A 23 12.01 -10.26 2.31
N VAL A 24 10.90 -10.88 2.74
CA VAL A 24 9.66 -10.17 3.06
C VAL A 24 9.44 -10.23 4.56
N LYS A 25 9.07 -9.10 5.16
CA LYS A 25 8.65 -9.03 6.56
C LYS A 25 7.40 -8.18 6.70
N THR A 26 6.37 -8.73 7.33
CA THR A 26 5.24 -7.91 7.79
C THR A 26 5.57 -7.26 9.13
N VAL A 27 5.42 -5.94 9.20
CA VAL A 27 5.57 -5.13 10.42
C VAL A 27 4.18 -4.81 10.93
N ASN A 28 3.84 -5.41 12.07
CA ASN A 28 2.59 -5.18 12.76
C ASN A 28 2.65 -3.86 13.53
N LEU A 29 1.77 -2.93 13.17
CA LEU A 29 1.59 -1.63 13.77
C LEU A 29 0.35 -1.67 14.67
N ARG A 30 0.39 -0.91 15.76
CA ARG A 30 -0.71 -0.80 16.72
C ARG A 30 -1.05 0.66 16.98
N MET A 31 -2.34 0.94 17.10
CA MET A 31 -2.81 2.23 17.60
C MET A 31 -2.72 2.24 19.13
N SER A 32 -2.56 3.43 19.72
CA SER A 32 -2.82 3.60 21.15
C SER A 32 -4.31 3.43 21.42
N LYS A 33 -4.71 3.17 22.66
CA LYS A 33 -6.13 2.99 23.04
C LYS A 33 -7.04 4.14 22.55
N LEU A 34 -6.65 5.39 22.84
CA LEU A 34 -7.41 6.58 22.40
C LEU A 34 -7.48 6.71 20.87
N HIS A 35 -6.42 6.33 20.18
CA HIS A 35 -6.41 6.36 18.72
C HIS A 35 -7.32 5.25 18.14
N GLN A 36 -7.33 4.07 18.75
CA GLN A 36 -8.26 3.00 18.35
C GLN A 36 -9.72 3.43 18.55
N GLU A 37 -10.07 4.03 19.68
CA GLU A 37 -11.42 4.56 19.94
C GLU A 37 -11.83 5.59 18.85
N TYR A 38 -10.96 6.55 18.55
CA TYR A 38 -11.20 7.51 17.46
C TYR A 38 -11.35 6.82 16.09
N TYR A 39 -10.52 5.81 15.79
CA TYR A 39 -10.57 5.07 14.54
C TYR A 39 -11.89 4.31 14.41
N ASP A 40 -12.32 3.61 15.45
CA ASP A 40 -13.57 2.86 15.47
C ASP A 40 -14.78 3.79 15.27
N ASP A 41 -14.83 4.90 16.00
CA ASP A 41 -15.87 5.92 15.87
C ASP A 41 -15.92 6.54 14.47
N SER A 42 -14.75 6.96 13.96
CA SER A 42 -14.67 7.62 12.66
C SER A 42 -14.97 6.67 11.48
N THR A 43 -14.72 5.37 11.63
CA THR A 43 -14.94 4.36 10.59
C THR A 43 -16.29 3.66 10.68
N PHE A 44 -17.03 3.79 11.78
CA PHE A 44 -18.28 3.07 12.04
C PHE A 44 -19.30 3.18 10.89
N GLU A 45 -19.65 4.40 10.47
CA GLU A 45 -20.61 4.63 9.39
C GLU A 45 -20.09 4.21 8.01
N TRP A 46 -18.77 4.16 7.83
CA TRP A 46 -18.15 3.69 6.61
C TRP A 46 -18.22 2.17 6.49
N ARG A 47 -18.00 1.44 7.60
CA ARG A 47 -18.14 -0.02 7.66
C ARG A 47 -19.54 -0.47 7.30
N LYS A 48 -20.57 0.21 7.82
CA LYS A 48 -21.98 -0.06 7.47
C LYS A 48 -22.28 0.09 5.97
N LYS A 49 -21.61 1.04 5.31
CA LYS A 49 -21.82 1.35 3.89
C LYS A 49 -20.95 0.52 2.94
N LEU A 50 -20.07 -0.33 3.47
CA LEU A 50 -19.11 -1.09 2.67
C LEU A 50 -19.81 -2.02 1.67
N TYR A 51 -20.96 -2.56 2.06
CA TYR A 51 -21.74 -3.50 1.27
C TYR A 51 -23.02 -2.82 0.76
N VAL A 52 -23.25 -2.90 -0.55
CA VAL A 52 -24.47 -2.41 -1.20
C VAL A 52 -25.15 -3.52 -2.01
N PRO A 53 -26.50 -3.57 -2.06
CA PRO A 53 -27.21 -4.50 -2.93
C PRO A 53 -26.79 -4.34 -4.40
N SER A 54 -26.55 -5.45 -5.12
CA SER A 54 -26.00 -5.45 -6.50
C SER A 54 -26.79 -4.63 -7.52
N GLU A 55 -28.06 -4.34 -7.28
CA GLU A 55 -28.91 -3.58 -8.21
C GLU A 55 -28.39 -2.15 -8.48
N THR A 56 -27.49 -1.62 -7.64
CA THR A 56 -27.01 -0.23 -7.71
C THR A 56 -25.51 -0.05 -7.98
N GLY A 57 -24.71 -1.13 -8.04
CA GLY A 57 -23.25 -1.06 -8.10
C GLY A 57 -22.64 -1.75 -9.31
N ARG A 58 -21.63 -1.13 -9.96
CA ARG A 58 -20.78 -1.83 -10.95
C ARG A 58 -19.87 -2.82 -10.21
N PRO A 59 -19.93 -4.13 -10.48
CA PRO A 59 -19.14 -5.12 -9.76
C PRO A 59 -17.67 -5.08 -10.18
N ILE A 60 -16.74 -5.17 -9.22
CA ILE A 60 -15.30 -5.33 -9.48
C ILE A 60 -14.90 -6.81 -9.58
N THR A 61 -15.74 -7.74 -9.10
CA THR A 61 -15.65 -9.18 -9.37
C THR A 61 -16.91 -9.84 -8.82
N SER A 62 -17.74 -10.41 -9.69
CA SER A 62 -18.84 -11.28 -9.26
C SER A 62 -18.29 -12.65 -8.89
N VAL A 63 -18.17 -12.95 -7.60
CA VAL A 63 -18.08 -14.34 -7.14
C VAL A 63 -19.51 -14.87 -7.14
N LYS A 64 -19.85 -15.76 -8.09
CA LYS A 64 -21.11 -16.51 -8.01
C LYS A 64 -20.95 -17.56 -6.91
N GLN A 65 -21.50 -17.29 -5.72
CA GLN A 65 -21.82 -18.37 -4.79
C GLN A 65 -23.03 -19.14 -5.34
N GLN A 66 -22.90 -20.46 -5.46
CA GLN A 66 -24.05 -21.35 -5.58
C GLN A 66 -24.72 -21.44 -4.21
N ASN A 67 -25.51 -20.41 -3.88
CA ASN A 67 -26.74 -20.48 -3.09
C ASN A 67 -27.35 -19.07 -3.07
N SER A 68 -28.67 -19.02 -3.16
CA SER A 68 -29.48 -17.85 -3.51
C SER A 68 -29.50 -16.75 -2.44
N GLU A 69 -28.47 -15.90 -2.42
CA GLU A 69 -28.50 -14.58 -1.78
C GLU A 69 -28.00 -13.52 -2.77
N ALA A 70 -28.68 -12.37 -2.82
CA ALA A 70 -28.40 -11.31 -3.80
C ALA A 70 -26.93 -10.93 -3.77
N ALA A 71 -26.27 -10.89 -4.94
CA ALA A 71 -24.85 -10.56 -5.03
C ALA A 71 -24.59 -9.22 -4.34
N VAL A 72 -23.74 -9.19 -3.33
CA VAL A 72 -23.40 -7.96 -2.60
C VAL A 72 -22.22 -7.31 -3.31
N THR A 73 -22.34 -6.03 -3.67
CA THR A 73 -21.26 -5.27 -4.31
C THR A 73 -20.55 -4.40 -3.28
N ILE A 74 -19.22 -4.26 -3.39
CA ILE A 74 -18.43 -3.39 -2.53
C ILE A 74 -18.62 -1.94 -2.95
N ASN A 75 -19.01 -1.09 -2.01
CA ASN A 75 -19.00 0.36 -2.19
C ASN A 75 -17.57 0.88 -2.20
N MET A 76 -17.11 1.33 -3.36
CA MET A 76 -15.73 1.80 -3.54
C MET A 76 -15.39 3.08 -2.80
N GLU A 77 -16.37 3.94 -2.53
CA GLU A 77 -16.15 5.14 -1.71
C GLU A 77 -15.87 4.73 -0.26
N ALA A 78 -16.64 3.76 0.26
CA ALA A 78 -16.44 3.24 1.60
C ALA A 78 -15.15 2.44 1.75
N TYR A 79 -14.86 1.55 0.80
CA TYR A 79 -13.60 0.82 0.73
C TYR A 79 -12.40 1.78 0.76
N ARG A 80 -12.47 2.85 -0.03
CA ARG A 80 -11.43 3.88 -0.07
C ARG A 80 -11.32 4.64 1.25
N GLY A 81 -12.44 5.09 1.82
CA GLY A 81 -12.46 5.82 3.09
C GLY A 81 -11.84 5.01 4.23
N LEU A 82 -12.17 3.72 4.32
CA LEU A 82 -11.62 2.81 5.31
C LEU A 82 -10.12 2.55 5.12
N GLN A 83 -9.65 2.36 3.88
CA GLN A 83 -8.21 2.24 3.61
C GLN A 83 -7.44 3.51 4.01
N LEU A 84 -7.97 4.68 3.66
CA LEU A 84 -7.35 5.95 4.01
C LEU A 84 -7.31 6.15 5.53
N ALA A 85 -8.38 5.79 6.24
CA ALA A 85 -8.41 5.83 7.70
C ALA A 85 -7.38 4.87 8.35
N SER A 86 -7.22 3.68 7.79
CA SER A 86 -6.19 2.71 8.22
C SER A 86 -4.77 3.18 7.91
N PHE A 87 -4.59 4.00 6.87
CA PHE A 87 -3.30 4.60 6.59
C PHE A 87 -3.00 5.78 7.52
N ASP A 88 -3.96 6.69 7.65
CA ASP A 88 -3.90 7.89 8.47
C ASP A 88 -5.33 8.35 8.84
N GLY A 89 -5.64 8.31 10.13
CA GLY A 89 -6.97 8.66 10.66
C GLY A 89 -7.42 10.09 10.36
N GLN A 90 -6.50 10.99 9.97
CA GLN A 90 -6.86 12.34 9.54
C GLN A 90 -7.48 12.35 8.13
N LEU A 91 -7.07 11.44 7.24
CA LEU A 91 -7.45 11.47 5.82
C LEU A 91 -8.93 11.17 5.59
N ILE A 92 -9.58 10.43 6.49
CA ILE A 92 -11.00 10.11 6.38
C ILE A 92 -11.88 11.37 6.31
N LYS A 93 -11.49 12.45 7.00
CA LYS A 93 -12.18 13.75 6.98
C LYS A 93 -12.09 14.44 5.61
N LEU A 94 -11.06 14.13 4.82
CA LEU A 94 -10.86 14.71 3.50
C LEU A 94 -11.67 13.99 2.41
N VAL A 95 -12.19 12.79 2.70
CA VAL A 95 -13.04 12.00 1.78
C VAL A 95 -14.52 12.26 2.02
N GLN A 96 -14.89 12.91 3.14
CA GLN A 96 -16.27 13.27 3.42
C GLN A 96 -16.74 14.37 2.48
N ARG A 97 -17.77 14.08 1.68
CA ARG A 97 -18.40 15.06 0.80
C ARG A 97 -19.04 16.17 1.62
N ARG A 98 -18.69 17.42 1.33
CA ARG A 98 -19.34 18.61 1.91
C ARG A 98 -20.49 19.14 1.07
N VAL A 99 -20.45 18.87 -0.24
CA VAL A 99 -21.49 19.25 -1.21
C VAL A 99 -22.04 17.97 -1.83
N LYS A 100 -23.36 17.86 -1.89
CA LYS A 100 -24.04 16.72 -2.53
C LYS A 100 -23.57 16.61 -3.99
N GLU A 101 -23.36 15.38 -4.48
CA GLU A 101 -22.95 15.06 -5.87
C GLU A 101 -21.54 15.49 -6.31
N VAL A 102 -20.82 16.31 -5.54
CA VAL A 102 -19.39 16.59 -5.79
C VAL A 102 -18.53 15.48 -5.19
N PRO A 103 -17.76 14.72 -5.99
CA PRO A 103 -16.89 13.68 -5.46
C PRO A 103 -15.76 14.28 -4.61
N ALA A 104 -15.46 13.68 -3.47
CA ALA A 104 -14.40 14.14 -2.56
C ALA A 104 -13.16 13.22 -2.60
N GLY A 105 -12.00 13.86 -2.45
CA GLY A 105 -10.69 13.25 -2.50
C GLY A 105 -10.31 12.71 -3.88
N THR A 106 -10.91 13.11 -5.00
CA THR A 106 -10.56 12.50 -6.31
C THR A 106 -9.07 12.67 -6.66
N ALA A 107 -8.52 11.86 -7.57
CA ALA A 107 -7.13 12.04 -8.01
C ALA A 107 -6.85 13.45 -8.56
N LYS A 108 -7.83 14.06 -9.22
CA LYS A 108 -7.76 15.44 -9.71
C LYS A 108 -7.73 16.46 -8.55
N GLU A 109 -8.57 16.25 -7.54
CA GLU A 109 -8.60 17.11 -6.35
C GLU A 109 -7.31 17.01 -5.54
N VAL A 110 -6.81 15.79 -5.30
CA VAL A 110 -5.52 15.58 -4.62
C VAL A 110 -4.39 16.22 -5.41
N ALA A 111 -4.40 16.13 -6.74
CA ALA A 111 -3.39 16.80 -7.57
C ALA A 111 -3.40 18.32 -7.37
N SER A 112 -4.58 18.94 -7.22
CA SER A 112 -4.65 20.38 -6.95
C SER A 112 -4.13 20.79 -5.58
N TRP A 113 -3.96 19.84 -4.64
CA TRP A 113 -3.47 20.15 -3.30
C TRP A 113 -1.95 20.37 -3.25
N TYR A 114 -1.21 19.83 -4.22
CA TYR A 114 0.23 20.04 -4.32
C TYR A 114 0.57 21.51 -4.61
N ASP A 115 -0.31 22.21 -5.34
CA ASP A 115 -0.09 23.59 -5.77
C ASP A 115 -0.75 24.63 -4.83
N LEU A 116 -1.33 24.18 -3.70
CA LEU A 116 -2.02 25.10 -2.78
C LEU A 116 -1.05 26.03 -2.06
N ASP A 117 0.16 25.56 -1.75
CA ASP A 117 1.19 26.34 -1.04
C ASP A 117 2.59 25.75 -1.25
N ASP A 118 3.62 26.41 -0.70
CA ASP A 118 5.02 25.96 -0.73
C ASP A 118 5.32 24.72 0.15
N ASP A 119 4.33 24.27 0.93
CA ASP A 119 4.42 23.14 1.85
C ASP A 119 3.76 21.86 1.32
N HIS A 120 3.48 21.80 0.01
CA HIS A 120 2.80 20.69 -0.67
C HIS A 120 1.37 20.43 -0.12
N GLY A 121 0.69 21.45 0.42
CA GLY A 121 -0.68 21.34 0.92
C GLY A 121 -0.79 20.77 2.35
N ILE A 122 0.31 20.73 3.11
CA ILE A 122 0.27 20.27 4.50
C ILE A 122 -0.54 21.23 5.37
N THR A 123 -0.45 22.54 5.14
CA THR A 123 -1.28 23.55 5.80
C THR A 123 -2.76 23.33 5.52
N TYR A 124 -3.10 22.97 4.28
CA TYR A 124 -4.45 22.56 3.92
C TYR A 124 -4.90 21.32 4.71
N LYS A 125 -4.05 20.27 4.76
CA LYS A 125 -4.33 19.07 5.56
C LYS A 125 -4.61 19.43 7.02
N TYR A 126 -3.76 20.27 7.61
CA TYR A 126 -3.86 20.70 9.00
C TYR A 126 -5.23 21.31 9.29
N TYR A 127 -5.61 22.38 8.58
CA TYR A 127 -6.88 23.06 8.82
C TYR A 127 -8.11 22.19 8.54
N ARG A 128 -8.03 21.32 7.55
CA ARG A 128 -9.16 20.47 7.14
C ARG A 128 -9.37 19.27 8.06
N THR A 129 -8.37 18.91 8.86
CA THR A 129 -8.42 17.72 9.72
C THR A 129 -8.51 18.06 11.21
N LEU A 130 -8.32 19.34 11.56
CA LEU A 130 -8.59 19.85 12.90
C LEU A 130 -10.02 19.53 13.38
N PRO A 131 -10.20 19.22 14.68
CA PRO A 131 -11.51 19.26 15.31
C PRO A 131 -12.17 20.64 15.14
N SER A 132 -13.50 20.68 14.99
CA SER A 132 -14.25 21.91 14.74
C SER A 132 -14.17 22.93 15.87
N ASP A 133 -13.96 22.46 17.10
CA ASP A 133 -13.80 23.24 18.33
C ASP A 133 -12.36 23.67 18.59
N ALA A 134 -11.39 23.19 17.80
CA ALA A 134 -9.96 23.49 17.94
C ALA A 134 -9.49 24.67 17.06
N TRP A 135 -10.37 25.63 16.76
CA TRP A 135 -10.07 26.78 15.89
C TRP A 135 -8.96 27.69 16.42
N PHE A 136 -8.69 27.63 17.73
CA PHE A 136 -7.65 28.41 18.40
C PHE A 136 -6.25 27.82 18.23
N LEU A 137 -6.12 26.60 17.70
CA LEU A 137 -4.81 26.02 17.40
C LEU A 137 -4.20 26.72 16.18
N THR A 138 -2.96 27.17 16.34
CA THR A 138 -2.21 27.88 15.31
C THR A 138 -1.41 26.91 14.46
N LEU A 139 -1.03 27.37 13.26
CA LEU A 139 -0.21 26.58 12.37
C LEU A 139 1.10 26.17 13.05
N PRO A 140 1.60 24.97 12.76
CA PRO A 140 2.94 24.57 13.17
C PRO A 140 3.97 25.65 12.77
N THR A 141 4.79 26.07 13.73
CA THR A 141 5.72 27.18 13.54
C THR A 141 7.02 26.77 12.83
N ASN A 142 7.23 25.47 12.66
CA ASN A 142 8.39 24.92 11.98
C ASN A 142 8.05 23.56 11.33
N ARG A 143 8.94 23.13 10.42
CA ARG A 143 8.77 21.89 9.65
C ARG A 143 8.63 20.63 10.51
N LEU A 144 9.36 20.55 11.61
CA LEU A 144 9.30 19.38 12.50
C LEU A 144 7.93 19.29 13.20
N GLN A 145 7.42 20.40 13.73
CA GLN A 145 6.07 20.46 14.30
C GLN A 145 5.01 20.13 13.25
N ALA A 146 5.18 20.62 12.01
CA ALA A 146 4.27 20.30 10.91
C ALA A 146 4.25 18.81 10.59
N ALA A 147 5.43 18.17 10.51
CA ALA A 147 5.54 16.74 10.28
C ALA A 147 4.94 15.92 11.43
N ILE A 148 5.19 16.30 12.70
CA ILE A 148 4.60 15.63 13.87
C ILE A 148 3.07 15.72 13.83
N GLY A 149 2.52 16.90 13.57
CA GLY A 149 1.07 17.11 13.44
C GLY A 149 0.46 16.30 12.30
N ALA A 150 1.10 16.34 11.12
CA ALA A 150 0.66 15.62 9.94
C ALA A 150 0.71 14.08 10.11
N MET A 151 1.61 13.56 10.94
CA MET A 151 1.69 12.12 11.25
C MET A 151 0.88 11.71 12.48
N GLY A 152 0.24 12.64 13.20
CA GLY A 152 -0.31 12.41 14.54
C GLY A 152 -1.12 11.12 14.66
N LEU A 153 -2.07 10.90 13.74
CA LEU A 153 -2.96 9.73 13.67
C LEU A 153 -2.55 8.72 12.58
N SER A 154 -1.28 8.68 12.21
CA SER A 154 -0.77 7.74 11.20
C SER A 154 0.41 6.91 11.73
N PRO A 155 0.16 5.68 12.21
CA PRO A 155 1.20 4.74 12.57
C PRO A 155 2.02 4.36 11.32
N LYS A 156 1.37 4.29 10.15
CA LYS A 156 2.03 3.95 8.89
C LYS A 156 3.00 5.03 8.43
N LEU A 157 2.63 6.32 8.45
CA LEU A 157 3.56 7.39 8.10
C LEU A 157 4.76 7.42 9.04
N LYS A 158 4.55 7.22 10.36
CA LYS A 158 5.65 7.12 11.33
C LYS A 158 6.59 5.96 10.99
N ALA A 159 6.06 4.79 10.66
CA ALA A 159 6.83 3.63 10.25
C ALA A 159 7.60 3.85 8.94
N ILE A 160 6.96 4.47 7.93
CA ILE A 160 7.61 4.85 6.67
C ILE A 160 8.78 5.78 6.93
N VAL A 161 8.58 6.86 7.68
CA VAL A 161 9.64 7.84 8.01
C VAL A 161 10.81 7.15 8.70
N LEU A 162 10.53 6.30 9.71
CA LEU A 162 11.56 5.58 10.44
C LEU A 162 12.38 4.69 9.50
N GLN A 163 11.71 3.91 8.65
CA GLN A 163 12.38 2.95 7.77
C GLN A 163 13.16 3.64 6.64
N VAL A 164 12.60 4.70 6.07
CA VAL A 164 13.28 5.55 5.08
C VAL A 164 14.53 6.18 5.68
N ALA A 165 14.45 6.71 6.91
CA ALA A 165 15.59 7.29 7.60
C ALA A 165 16.71 6.25 7.82
N GLU A 166 16.34 5.04 8.24
CA GLU A 166 17.29 3.95 8.48
C GLU A 166 18.02 3.54 7.19
N TRP A 167 17.30 3.38 6.08
CA TRP A 167 17.92 3.00 4.80
C TRP A 167 18.74 4.14 4.19
N LYS A 168 18.27 5.38 4.29
CA LYS A 168 19.05 6.56 3.88
C LYS A 168 20.37 6.65 4.64
N ALA A 169 20.37 6.40 5.94
CA ALA A 169 21.60 6.39 6.75
C ALA A 169 22.61 5.31 6.29
N LYS A 170 22.11 4.24 5.64
CA LYS A 170 22.93 3.18 5.01
C LYS A 170 23.30 3.49 3.54
N GLY A 171 22.92 4.65 3.02
CA GLY A 171 23.16 5.04 1.62
C GLY A 171 22.26 4.32 0.62
N GLU A 172 21.14 3.75 1.06
CA GLU A 172 20.18 3.06 0.20
C GLU A 172 18.98 3.98 -0.10
N ARG A 173 18.61 4.07 -1.39
CA ARG A 173 17.31 4.61 -1.80
C ARG A 173 16.24 3.51 -1.75
N CYS A 174 14.98 3.88 -1.62
CA CYS A 174 13.88 2.91 -1.52
C CYS A 174 12.65 3.25 -2.37
N LEU A 175 11.83 2.23 -2.62
CA LEU A 175 10.50 2.36 -3.20
C LEU A 175 9.43 2.29 -2.11
N VAL A 176 8.39 3.10 -2.21
CA VAL A 176 7.19 2.98 -1.35
C VAL A 176 5.96 2.85 -2.24
N PHE A 177 5.22 1.76 -2.07
CA PHE A 177 3.99 1.48 -2.81
C PHE A 177 2.75 1.83 -2.00
N LEU A 178 1.87 2.61 -2.62
CA LEU A 178 0.61 3.08 -2.04
C LEU A 178 -0.57 2.82 -3.00
N ASN A 179 -1.78 2.68 -2.45
CA ASN A 179 -2.99 2.45 -3.24
C ASN A 179 -3.61 3.76 -3.73
N TRP A 180 -3.62 4.78 -2.87
CA TRP A 180 -4.40 5.99 -3.10
C TRP A 180 -3.50 7.21 -3.30
N PRO A 181 -3.86 8.10 -4.25
CA PRO A 181 -3.16 9.38 -4.41
C PRO A 181 -3.08 10.20 -3.13
N MET A 182 -4.11 10.11 -2.27
CA MET A 182 -4.16 10.86 -1.01
C MET A 182 -3.15 10.34 0.02
N SER A 183 -3.01 9.01 0.17
CA SER A 183 -1.97 8.41 1.01
C SER A 183 -0.58 8.78 0.50
N GLN A 184 -0.40 8.76 -0.83
CA GLN A 184 0.85 9.13 -1.49
C GLN A 184 1.22 10.60 -1.26
N TRP A 185 0.27 11.50 -1.46
CA TRP A 185 0.42 12.93 -1.18
C TRP A 185 0.76 13.20 0.29
N ALA A 186 0.06 12.57 1.23
CA ALA A 186 0.34 12.70 2.66
C ALA A 186 1.74 12.21 3.02
N THR A 187 2.20 11.13 2.39
CA THR A 187 3.57 10.59 2.55
C THR A 187 4.60 11.56 1.99
N GLU A 188 4.38 12.08 0.79
CA GLU A 188 5.26 13.02 0.12
C GLU A 188 5.47 14.27 0.98
N GLY A 189 4.39 14.94 1.40
CA GLY A 189 4.49 16.16 2.19
C GLY A 189 5.23 15.96 3.53
N VAL A 190 4.98 14.85 4.24
CA VAL A 190 5.71 14.54 5.49
C VAL A 190 7.20 14.31 5.24
N LEU A 191 7.56 13.53 4.21
CA LEU A 191 8.96 13.27 3.89
C LEU A 191 9.68 14.55 3.44
N HIS A 192 9.02 15.42 2.67
CA HIS A 192 9.55 16.74 2.29
C HIS A 192 9.80 17.65 3.50
N LEU A 193 8.85 17.72 4.45
CA LEU A 193 9.01 18.49 5.68
C LEU A 193 10.22 18.02 6.50
N LEU A 194 10.49 16.72 6.49
CA LEU A 194 11.63 16.11 7.17
C LEU A 194 12.94 16.16 6.36
N GLY A 195 12.93 16.79 5.18
CA GLY A 195 14.13 17.01 4.37
C GLY A 195 14.59 15.79 3.54
N PHE A 196 13.71 14.83 3.31
CA PHE A 196 13.97 13.75 2.35
C PHE A 196 13.78 14.24 0.92
N LYS A 197 14.58 13.70 0.00
CA LYS A 197 14.48 13.94 -1.44
C LYS A 197 13.55 12.89 -2.02
N VAL A 198 12.33 13.33 -2.34
CA VAL A 198 11.24 12.45 -2.76
C VAL A 198 10.95 12.66 -4.23
N MET A 199 10.72 11.57 -4.94
CA MET A 199 10.12 11.56 -6.26
C MET A 199 8.80 10.80 -6.20
N SER A 200 7.83 11.19 -7.01
CA SER A 200 6.53 10.53 -7.03
C SER A 200 6.03 10.28 -8.44
N ILE A 201 5.40 9.13 -8.63
CA ILE A 201 4.75 8.75 -9.87
C ILE A 201 3.26 8.56 -9.58
N LEU A 202 2.43 9.44 -10.15
CA LEU A 202 0.98 9.41 -10.04
C LEU A 202 0.34 8.96 -11.36
N SER A 203 -0.88 8.42 -11.29
CA SER A 203 -1.61 7.95 -12.46
C SER A 203 -1.99 9.10 -13.41
N ALA A 204 -2.03 10.32 -12.88
CA ALA A 204 -2.26 11.55 -13.63
C ALA A 204 -1.03 11.99 -14.46
N HIS A 205 0.19 11.55 -14.12
CA HIS A 205 1.40 11.91 -14.87
C HIS A 205 1.35 11.32 -16.28
N LYS A 206 1.81 12.07 -17.29
CA LYS A 206 1.92 11.56 -18.67
C LYS A 206 3.01 10.50 -18.75
N ALA A 207 2.93 9.62 -19.75
CA ALA A 207 3.90 8.54 -19.92
C ALA A 207 5.36 9.03 -19.96
N GLU A 208 5.57 10.18 -20.61
CA GLU A 208 6.89 10.81 -20.71
C GLU A 208 7.41 11.32 -19.37
N ASP A 209 6.57 11.94 -18.54
CA ASP A 209 6.97 12.41 -17.21
C ASP A 209 7.31 11.24 -16.30
N ARG A 210 6.55 10.13 -16.40
CA ARG A 210 6.88 8.89 -15.69
C ARG A 210 8.23 8.32 -16.13
N ARG A 211 8.53 8.31 -17.43
CA ARG A 211 9.81 7.84 -17.97
C ARG A 211 10.97 8.66 -17.41
N LYS A 212 10.87 9.99 -17.45
CA LYS A 212 11.88 10.90 -16.89
C LYS A 212 12.10 10.68 -15.41
N ALA A 213 11.04 10.50 -14.63
CA ALA A 213 11.13 10.24 -13.19
C ALA A 213 11.88 8.92 -12.89
N ILE A 214 11.64 7.89 -13.70
CA ILE A 214 12.31 6.59 -13.56
C ILE A 214 13.78 6.68 -13.97
N GLU A 215 14.08 7.38 -15.05
CA GLU A 215 15.46 7.60 -15.50
C GLU A 215 16.28 8.36 -14.46
N ALA A 216 15.73 9.44 -13.92
CA ALA A 216 16.36 10.17 -12.83
C ALA A 216 16.52 9.31 -11.58
N PHE A 217 15.51 8.53 -11.19
CA PHE A 217 15.66 7.61 -10.05
C PHE A 217 16.70 6.52 -10.27
N ASN A 218 16.89 6.07 -11.51
CA ASN A 218 17.88 5.05 -11.85
C ASN A 218 19.30 5.61 -12.00
N ASP A 219 19.45 6.92 -12.16
CA ASP A 219 20.77 7.55 -12.24
C ASP A 219 21.47 7.47 -10.87
N PRO A 220 22.66 6.84 -10.78
CA PRO A 220 23.45 6.82 -9.54
C PRO A 220 23.94 8.19 -9.09
N LYS A 221 23.96 9.20 -9.97
CA LYS A 221 24.34 10.57 -9.64
C LYS A 221 23.16 11.43 -9.17
N HIS A 222 21.94 10.95 -9.40
CA HIS A 222 20.76 11.68 -8.98
C HIS A 222 20.52 11.48 -7.49
N ASP A 223 20.39 12.60 -6.80
CA ASP A 223 20.33 12.67 -5.35
C ASP A 223 18.86 12.50 -4.90
N VAL A 224 18.47 11.25 -4.65
CA VAL A 224 17.09 10.87 -4.30
C VAL A 224 17.09 9.80 -3.21
N ASP A 225 16.23 9.99 -2.21
CA ASP A 225 16.08 9.05 -1.10
C ASP A 225 14.95 8.06 -1.36
N VAL A 226 13.82 8.54 -1.89
CA VAL A 226 12.57 7.76 -1.98
C VAL A 226 11.83 8.00 -3.29
N MET A 227 11.32 6.93 -3.89
CA MET A 227 10.33 6.99 -4.97
C MET A 227 8.98 6.44 -4.49
N LEU A 228 7.94 7.27 -4.55
CA LEU A 228 6.56 6.90 -4.23
C LEU A 228 5.81 6.45 -5.49
N ILE A 229 5.17 5.29 -5.43
CA ILE A 229 4.51 4.67 -6.59
C ILE A 229 3.11 4.19 -6.22
N GLY A 230 2.13 4.55 -7.03
CA GLY A 230 0.79 3.97 -6.95
C GLY A 230 0.74 2.55 -7.52
N PHE A 231 0.11 1.58 -6.83
CA PHE A 231 -0.07 0.20 -7.33
C PHE A 231 -0.68 0.14 -8.75
N ARG A 232 -1.58 1.06 -9.08
CA ARG A 232 -2.25 1.14 -10.40
C ARG A 232 -1.29 1.43 -11.55
N ILE A 233 -0.11 1.99 -11.27
CA ILE A 233 0.91 2.32 -12.27
C ILE A 233 1.92 1.17 -12.39
N GLY A 234 2.01 0.31 -11.36
CA GLY A 234 2.94 -0.83 -11.28
C GLY A 234 2.71 -1.95 -12.30
N GLY A 235 1.68 -1.86 -13.14
CA GLY A 235 1.47 -2.76 -14.29
C GLY A 235 2.32 -2.42 -15.52
N TYR A 236 2.79 -1.17 -15.66
CA TYR A 236 3.66 -0.77 -16.74
C TYR A 236 5.09 -1.27 -16.46
N GLY A 237 5.84 -1.67 -17.49
CA GLY A 237 7.17 -2.30 -17.41
C GLY A 237 8.29 -1.42 -16.83
N LEU A 238 8.14 -0.91 -15.61
CA LEU A 238 9.13 -0.09 -14.94
C LEU A 238 10.24 -0.96 -14.35
N ASN A 239 11.50 -0.59 -14.59
CA ASN A 239 12.69 -1.31 -14.16
C ASN A 239 13.44 -0.48 -13.10
N PHE A 240 13.45 -0.94 -11.85
CA PHE A 240 14.12 -0.26 -10.72
C PHE A 240 15.26 -1.08 -10.09
N HIS A 241 15.40 -2.35 -10.52
CA HIS A 241 16.29 -3.35 -9.92
C HIS A 241 17.78 -2.98 -9.92
N HIS A 242 18.23 -2.09 -10.81
CA HIS A 242 19.62 -1.63 -10.81
C HIS A 242 19.90 -0.52 -9.79
N ALA A 243 18.89 0.26 -9.42
CA ALA A 243 19.07 1.46 -8.61
C ALA A 243 18.71 1.26 -7.14
N CYS A 244 17.87 0.27 -6.84
CA CYS A 244 17.28 0.08 -5.51
C CYS A 244 17.13 -1.41 -5.20
N SER A 245 17.21 -1.76 -3.91
CA SER A 245 16.89 -3.09 -3.39
C SER A 245 15.93 -3.05 -2.20
N LYS A 246 15.42 -1.88 -1.82
CA LYS A 246 14.58 -1.66 -0.64
C LYS A 246 13.15 -1.26 -1.03
N MET A 247 12.15 -1.86 -0.40
CA MET A 247 10.74 -1.59 -0.70
C MET A 247 9.85 -1.60 0.54
N ILE A 248 8.93 -0.65 0.61
CA ILE A 248 7.83 -0.62 1.57
C ILE A 248 6.51 -0.80 0.82
N ILE A 249 5.73 -1.78 1.24
CA ILE A 249 4.31 -1.93 0.90
C ILE A 249 3.53 -1.26 2.02
N ALA A 250 3.09 -0.02 1.79
CA ALA A 250 2.44 0.78 2.82
C ALA A 250 0.94 0.43 2.97
N GLU A 251 0.31 -0.05 1.91
CA GLU A 251 -1.10 -0.41 1.87
C GLU A 251 -1.27 -1.74 1.11
N TYR A 252 -2.21 -2.58 1.55
CA TYR A 252 -2.52 -3.83 0.86
C TYR A 252 -3.30 -3.58 -0.43
N PRO A 253 -2.85 -4.06 -1.60
CA PRO A 253 -3.63 -3.98 -2.83
C PRO A 253 -4.82 -4.97 -2.78
N THR A 254 -5.61 -4.99 -3.85
CA THR A 254 -6.82 -5.82 -3.92
C THR A 254 -6.56 -7.31 -4.13
N SER A 255 -5.31 -7.73 -4.43
CA SER A 255 -4.94 -9.14 -4.55
C SER A 255 -3.44 -9.39 -4.33
N ILE A 256 -3.10 -10.62 -3.95
CA ILE A 256 -1.71 -11.07 -3.78
C ILE A 256 -0.95 -11.03 -5.11
N ASP A 257 -1.60 -11.32 -6.24
CA ASP A 257 -0.98 -11.23 -7.56
C ASP A 257 -0.38 -9.83 -7.83
N ILE A 258 -1.06 -8.77 -7.37
CA ILE A 258 -0.55 -7.39 -7.50
C ILE A 258 0.71 -7.20 -6.65
N LEU A 259 0.76 -7.74 -5.42
CA LEU A 259 1.95 -7.70 -4.58
C LEU A 259 3.12 -8.43 -5.25
N LEU A 260 2.90 -9.65 -5.75
CA LEU A 260 3.96 -10.44 -6.40
C LEU A 260 4.49 -9.75 -7.66
N HIS A 261 3.62 -9.09 -8.44
CA HIS A 261 4.04 -8.26 -9.57
C HIS A 261 4.88 -7.06 -9.16
N VAL A 262 4.60 -6.47 -8.00
CA VAL A 262 5.39 -5.37 -7.43
C VAL A 262 6.74 -5.88 -6.93
N PHE A 263 6.80 -7.04 -6.28
CA PHE A 263 8.06 -7.65 -5.84
C PHE A 263 8.99 -7.93 -7.02
N GLY A 264 8.44 -8.41 -8.14
CA GLY A 264 9.16 -8.60 -9.40
C GLY A 264 9.76 -7.33 -10.02
N ARG A 265 9.47 -6.13 -9.48
CA ARG A 265 10.13 -4.87 -9.87
C ARG A 265 11.51 -4.71 -9.24
N LEU A 266 11.73 -5.36 -8.09
CA LEU A 266 13.04 -5.47 -7.44
C LEU A 266 13.72 -6.80 -7.73
N HIS A 267 12.95 -7.89 -7.67
CA HIS A 267 13.45 -9.24 -7.93
C HIS A 267 13.46 -9.53 -9.43
N ARG A 268 14.49 -9.00 -10.10
CA ARG A 268 14.65 -9.08 -11.55
C ARG A 268 16.10 -9.36 -11.92
N LEU A 269 16.31 -9.93 -13.11
CA LEU A 269 17.63 -10.17 -13.68
C LEU A 269 18.49 -8.89 -13.64
N GLY A 270 19.75 -9.03 -13.25
CA GLY A 270 20.66 -7.89 -13.05
C GLY A 270 20.65 -7.28 -11.63
N GLN A 271 19.75 -7.71 -10.75
CA GLN A 271 19.79 -7.35 -9.33
C GLN A 271 20.93 -8.08 -8.61
N LYS A 272 21.86 -7.32 -8.03
CA LYS A 272 23.05 -7.85 -7.34
C LYS A 272 22.98 -7.73 -5.82
N LYS A 273 22.12 -6.85 -5.29
CA LYS A 273 21.95 -6.64 -3.86
C LYS A 273 20.85 -7.55 -3.32
N VAL A 274 20.97 -7.98 -2.06
CA VAL A 274 19.87 -8.62 -1.34
C VAL A 274 18.72 -7.63 -1.23
N GLN A 275 17.53 -8.06 -1.66
CA GLN A 275 16.35 -7.20 -1.65
C GLN A 275 15.59 -7.37 -0.34
N GLU A 276 15.13 -6.26 0.22
CA GLU A 276 14.40 -6.21 1.48
C GLU A 276 13.05 -5.54 1.25
N ILE A 277 11.98 -6.27 1.56
CA ILE A 277 10.60 -5.85 1.38
C ILE A 277 9.92 -5.85 2.75
N ILE A 278 9.36 -4.69 3.11
CA ILE A 278 8.60 -4.51 4.35
C ILE A 278 7.14 -4.26 4.00
N ILE A 279 6.23 -5.03 4.61
CA ILE A 279 4.78 -4.82 4.50
C ILE A 279 4.29 -4.20 5.80
N LEU A 280 3.57 -3.09 5.72
CA LEU A 280 2.97 -2.45 6.89
C LEU A 280 1.54 -2.97 7.09
N PHE A 281 1.31 -3.61 8.23
CA PHE A 281 0.00 -4.09 8.65
C PHE A 281 -0.44 -3.36 9.91
N LEU A 282 -1.60 -2.69 9.87
CA LEU A 282 -2.18 -2.07 11.05
C LEU A 282 -3.20 -3.01 11.70
N GLU A 283 -2.88 -3.51 12.89
CA GLU A 283 -3.76 -4.37 13.67
C GLU A 283 -5.08 -3.67 14.01
N ASN A 284 -6.15 -4.45 14.20
CA ASN A 284 -7.50 -3.98 14.55
C ASN A 284 -8.01 -2.86 13.61
N SER A 285 -7.70 -2.99 12.32
CA SER A 285 -8.07 -2.02 11.30
C SER A 285 -8.58 -2.70 10.03
N PHE A 286 -9.00 -1.91 9.05
CA PHE A 286 -9.45 -2.38 7.75
C PHE A 286 -8.38 -3.15 6.96
N ASP A 287 -7.10 -3.03 7.31
CA ASP A 287 -6.03 -3.88 6.74
C ASP A 287 -6.31 -5.37 6.95
N GLY A 288 -6.80 -5.76 8.13
CA GLY A 288 -7.16 -7.15 8.44
C GLY A 288 -8.23 -7.68 7.49
N TRP A 289 -9.28 -6.89 7.24
CA TRP A 289 -10.34 -7.25 6.31
C TRP A 289 -9.81 -7.45 4.88
N ILE A 290 -8.94 -6.54 4.40
CA ILE A 290 -8.36 -6.63 3.05
C ILE A 290 -7.45 -7.84 2.93
N ARG A 291 -6.56 -8.02 3.92
CA ARG A 291 -5.66 -9.17 4.00
C ARG A 291 -6.45 -10.48 3.97
N ASN A 292 -7.53 -10.60 4.73
CA ASN A 292 -8.37 -11.80 4.69
C ASN A 292 -9.00 -12.03 3.32
N LYS A 293 -9.55 -10.99 2.69
CA LYS A 293 -10.18 -11.13 1.36
C LYS A 293 -9.18 -11.49 0.27
N MET A 294 -7.98 -10.92 0.28
CA MET A 294 -6.94 -11.30 -0.67
C MET A 294 -6.41 -12.71 -0.42
N SER A 295 -6.32 -13.14 0.86
CA SER A 295 -5.94 -14.49 1.26
C SER A 295 -6.93 -15.53 0.74
N GLU A 296 -8.23 -15.35 1.01
CA GLU A 296 -9.30 -16.22 0.52
C GLU A 296 -9.22 -16.39 -1.01
N LYS A 297 -9.09 -15.27 -1.72
CA LYS A 297 -9.01 -15.28 -3.19
C LYS A 297 -7.77 -16.01 -3.70
N PHE A 298 -6.62 -15.81 -3.07
CA PHE A 298 -5.36 -16.44 -3.47
C PHE A 298 -5.34 -17.94 -3.17
N VAL A 299 -5.78 -18.36 -1.98
CA VAL A 299 -5.89 -19.77 -1.59
C VAL A 299 -6.83 -20.52 -2.53
N ASN A 300 -8.02 -19.98 -2.79
CA ASN A 300 -8.97 -20.60 -3.71
C ASN A 300 -8.41 -20.74 -5.13
N LYS A 301 -7.65 -19.73 -5.59
CA LYS A 301 -6.97 -19.78 -6.89
C LYS A 301 -5.91 -20.88 -6.94
N LEU A 302 -5.03 -20.95 -5.94
CA LEU A 302 -3.97 -21.97 -5.87
C LEU A 302 -4.54 -23.39 -5.82
N VAL A 303 -5.57 -23.62 -5.00
CA VAL A 303 -6.22 -24.94 -4.89
C VAL A 303 -6.88 -25.34 -6.21
N ALA A 304 -7.47 -24.40 -6.95
CA ALA A 304 -8.07 -24.67 -8.26
C ALA A 304 -7.03 -24.94 -9.37
N GLU A 305 -5.85 -24.30 -9.30
CA GLU A 305 -4.77 -24.48 -10.27
C GLU A 305 -3.91 -25.73 -9.98
N GLY A 306 -3.81 -26.12 -8.71
CA GLY A 306 -3.13 -27.32 -8.24
C GLY A 306 -3.88 -28.60 -8.63
N LYS A 307 -3.71 -29.06 -9.87
CA LYS A 307 -4.15 -30.39 -10.32
C LYS A 307 -3.33 -31.48 -9.61
N PHE A 308 -3.68 -31.82 -8.38
CA PHE A 308 -3.05 -32.90 -7.63
C PHE A 308 -4.01 -34.08 -7.52
N ASP A 309 -3.74 -35.16 -8.26
CA ASP A 309 -4.51 -36.39 -8.13
C ASP A 309 -4.29 -37.00 -6.73
N GLY A 310 -5.34 -37.06 -5.92
CA GLY A 310 -5.38 -37.82 -4.66
C GLY A 310 -5.07 -37.07 -3.36
N ALA A 311 -4.90 -35.74 -3.36
CA ALA A 311 -4.71 -34.95 -2.14
C ALA A 311 -6.04 -34.56 -1.47
N ASP A 312 -6.10 -34.54 -0.13
CA ASP A 312 -7.26 -34.01 0.61
C ASP A 312 -7.34 -32.49 0.41
N PHE A 313 -8.53 -32.00 0.06
CA PHE A 313 -8.82 -30.58 -0.12
C PHE A 313 -8.40 -29.73 1.10
N LYS A 314 -8.51 -30.28 2.31
CA LYS A 314 -8.08 -29.59 3.53
C LYS A 314 -6.57 -29.45 3.64
N GLU A 315 -5.81 -30.47 3.22
CA GLU A 315 -4.35 -30.42 3.17
C GLU A 315 -3.89 -29.38 2.14
N MET A 316 -4.52 -29.35 0.96
CA MET A 316 -4.23 -28.37 -0.08
C MET A 316 -4.45 -26.93 0.37
N GLN A 317 -5.54 -26.67 1.11
CA GLN A 317 -5.77 -25.35 1.69
C GLN A 317 -4.71 -24.96 2.72
N THR A 318 -4.23 -25.92 3.51
CA THR A 318 -3.20 -25.68 4.53
C THR A 318 -1.87 -25.33 3.86
N GLU A 319 -1.48 -26.07 2.82
CA GLU A 319 -0.29 -25.77 2.03
C GLU A 319 -0.38 -24.40 1.34
N ALA A 320 -1.52 -24.10 0.70
CA ALA A 320 -1.76 -22.81 0.06
C ALA A 320 -1.67 -21.63 1.06
N ARG A 321 -2.17 -21.82 2.30
CA ARG A 321 -2.03 -20.83 3.38
C ARG A 321 -0.57 -20.66 3.83
N SER A 322 0.20 -21.74 3.89
CA SER A 322 1.63 -21.66 4.23
C SER A 322 2.44 -20.94 3.14
N ILE A 323 2.17 -21.22 1.86
CA ILE A 323 2.75 -20.49 0.72
C ILE A 323 2.43 -19.00 0.81
N LEU A 324 1.17 -18.67 1.13
CA LEU A 324 0.73 -17.29 1.31
C LEU A 324 1.46 -16.59 2.47
N ALA A 325 1.58 -17.24 3.64
CA ALA A 325 2.28 -16.69 4.79
C ALA A 325 3.74 -16.37 4.45
N ASN A 326 4.41 -17.25 3.72
CA ASN A 326 5.77 -17.02 3.21
C ASN A 326 5.84 -15.80 2.27
N HIS A 327 4.86 -15.63 1.37
CA HIS A 327 4.80 -14.46 0.49
C HIS A 327 4.57 -13.15 1.24
N LEU A 328 3.84 -13.19 2.35
CA LEU A 328 3.57 -12.03 3.19
C LEU A 328 4.65 -11.80 4.26
N GLY A 329 5.58 -12.73 4.45
CA GLY A 329 6.57 -12.63 5.52
C GLY A 329 5.93 -12.61 6.90
N GLU A 330 4.89 -13.45 7.07
CA GLU A 330 4.17 -13.69 8.31
C GLU A 330 4.65 -15.02 8.91
N ASP A 331 4.73 -15.14 10.24
CA ASP A 331 5.09 -16.40 10.89
C ASP A 331 4.04 -17.49 10.58
N ASP A 332 4.49 -18.74 10.43
CA ASP A 332 3.68 -19.86 9.92
C ASP A 332 2.34 -19.99 10.67
N VAL A 333 1.24 -19.77 9.94
CA VAL A 333 -0.13 -19.64 10.46
C VAL A 333 -0.78 -21.02 10.73
N SER A 334 0.03 -22.08 10.82
CA SER A 334 -0.41 -23.48 10.92
C SER A 334 -1.19 -23.82 12.22
N GLY A 335 -1.50 -22.82 13.07
CA GLY A 335 -2.31 -22.98 14.28
C GLY A 335 -3.21 -21.80 14.68
N VAL A 336 -3.41 -20.78 13.83
CA VAL A 336 -4.29 -19.64 14.19
C VAL A 336 -5.71 -19.95 13.72
N SER A 337 -6.65 -20.13 14.66
CA SER A 337 -8.08 -20.34 14.33
C SER A 337 -8.64 -19.14 13.58
N ASP A 338 -9.59 -19.39 12.68
CA ASP A 338 -10.31 -18.37 11.91
C ASP A 338 -11.03 -17.32 12.80
N ASP A 339 -11.10 -17.54 14.13
CA ASP A 339 -11.84 -16.70 15.09
C ASP A 339 -11.18 -15.35 15.40
N LEU A 340 -9.85 -15.23 15.20
CA LEU A 340 -9.14 -13.96 15.39
C LEU A 340 -9.45 -12.91 14.31
N TYR A 341 -10.11 -13.33 13.24
CA TYR A 341 -10.32 -12.53 12.03
C TYR A 341 -11.80 -12.43 11.61
N ALA A 342 -12.68 -13.17 12.28
CA ALA A 342 -14.13 -13.18 12.04
C ALA A 342 -14.91 -12.12 12.85
N SER A 343 -14.25 -11.39 13.76
CA SER A 343 -14.88 -10.32 14.55
C SER A 343 -14.32 -8.95 14.15
N GLY A 344 -14.98 -8.29 13.17
CA GLY A 344 -14.66 -6.91 12.78
C GLY A 344 -15.49 -6.34 11.62
#